data_AF-A0A7X9HJC6-F1
#
_entry.id   AF-A0A7X9HJC6-F1
#
_cell.length_a   1.000
_cell.length_b   1.000
_cell.length_c   1.000
_cell.angle_alpha   90.00
_cell.angle_beta   90.00
_cell.angle_gamma   90.00
#
_symmetry.space_group_name_H-M   'P 1'
#
loop_
_entity.id
_entity.type
_entity.pdbx_description
1 polymer ?
#
loop_
_entity_poly.entity_id
_entity_poly.type
_entity_poly.pdbx_seq_one_letter_code
_entity_poly.pdbx_strand_id
1 'polypeptide(L)'
;MKKKGQAGWYYLIILLILFPGMMQAQSMERFLPESPGNDYAAENTRFYAGNKLYEYIDGGAELYLSYHYRKCISRTYVHGSEPEIITEIFDMGNS
;
A
#
# COMPACT_ATOMS: atom_id res chain seq x y z
N MET A 1 -34.59 26.23 23.81
CA MET A 1 -34.31 24.86 23.32
C MET A 1 -33.04 24.87 22.48
N LYS A 2 -31.93 24.30 22.98
CA LYS A 2 -30.62 24.26 22.27
C LYS A 2 -30.62 23.11 21.27
N LYS A 3 -30.58 23.39 19.96
CA LYS A 3 -30.30 22.39 18.91
C LYS A 3 -28.83 21.95 19.01
N LYS A 4 -28.56 20.90 19.79
CA LYS A 4 -27.29 20.16 19.78
C LYS A 4 -27.52 18.86 19.02
N GLY A 5 -26.95 18.71 17.83
CA GLY A 5 -27.05 17.44 17.10
C GLY A 5 -26.41 17.40 15.71
N GLN A 6 -26.14 18.54 15.08
CA GLN A 6 -25.74 18.55 13.67
C GLN A 6 -24.21 18.66 13.44
N ALA A 7 -23.41 18.92 14.49
CA ALA A 7 -21.97 19.15 14.36
C ALA A 7 -21.13 17.86 14.26
N GLY A 8 -21.63 16.71 14.73
CA GLY A 8 -20.85 15.46 14.77
C GLY A 8 -20.66 14.79 13.39
N TRP A 9 -21.60 15.02 12.47
CA TRP A 9 -21.59 14.40 11.15
C TRP A 9 -20.44 14.89 10.26
N TYR A 10 -20.06 16.16 10.36
CA TYR A 10 -18.96 16.72 9.57
C TYR A 10 -17.61 16.07 9.90
N TYR A 11 -17.38 15.72 11.17
CA TYR A 11 -16.17 14.99 11.57
C TYR A 11 -16.13 13.57 11.00
N LEU A 12 -17.28 12.89 10.88
CA LEU A 12 -17.39 11.58 10.22
C LEU A 12 -17.09 11.65 8.72
N ILE A 13 -17.58 12.67 8.02
CA ILE A 13 -17.25 12.90 6.61
C ILE A 13 -15.76 13.23 6.43
N ILE A 14 -15.20 14.10 7.25
CA ILE A 14 -13.77 14.45 7.18
C ILE A 14 -12.90 13.20 7.42
N LEU A 15 -13.29 12.33 8.36
CA LEU A 15 -12.57 11.09 8.65
C LEU A 15 -12.62 10.09 7.49
N LEU A 16 -13.73 10.05 6.73
CA LEU A 16 -13.87 9.23 5.51
C LEU A 16 -13.02 9.75 4.34
N ILE A 17 -12.79 11.07 4.23
CA ILE A 17 -11.98 11.68 3.16
C ILE A 17 -10.47 11.52 3.42
N LEU A 18 -10.05 11.36 4.67
CA LEU A 18 -8.63 11.25 5.03
C LEU A 18 -8.04 9.85 4.84
N PHE A 19 -8.86 8.81 4.62
CA PHE A 19 -8.42 7.41 4.50
C PHE A 19 -8.74 6.69 3.16
N PRO A 20 -8.65 7.31 1.97
CA PRO A 20 -8.91 6.61 0.70
C PRO A 20 -7.86 5.53 0.39
N GLY A 21 -6.67 5.60 1.00
CA GLY A 21 -5.56 4.68 0.74
C GLY A 21 -5.82 3.23 1.16
N MET A 22 -6.71 2.98 2.13
CA MET A 22 -7.00 1.61 2.59
C MET A 22 -7.73 0.77 1.54
N MET A 23 -8.64 1.36 0.77
CA MET A 23 -9.39 0.60 -0.26
C MET A 23 -8.50 0.19 -1.44
N GLN A 24 -7.42 0.94 -1.71
CA GLN A 24 -6.54 0.68 -2.85
C GLN A 24 -5.54 -0.46 -2.58
N ALA A 25 -5.10 -0.63 -1.33
CA ALA A 25 -4.20 -1.70 -0.92
C ALA A 25 -4.83 -3.09 -1.13
N GLN A 26 -6.08 -3.26 -0.71
CA GLN A 26 -6.82 -4.53 -0.80
C GLN A 26 -6.96 -5.04 -2.25
N SER A 27 -6.96 -4.13 -3.24
CA SER A 27 -7.07 -4.50 -4.66
C SER A 27 -5.79 -5.14 -5.24
N MET A 28 -4.62 -4.82 -4.68
CA MET A 28 -3.33 -5.30 -5.20
C MET A 28 -2.82 -6.55 -4.51
N GLU A 29 -3.21 -6.78 -3.25
CA GLU A 29 -2.83 -7.98 -2.50
C GLU A 29 -3.17 -9.29 -3.21
N ARG A 30 -4.24 -9.30 -4.01
CA ARG A 30 -4.65 -10.47 -4.79
C ARG A 30 -3.62 -10.97 -5.81
N PHE A 31 -2.67 -10.11 -6.19
CA PHE A 31 -1.61 -10.48 -7.14
C PHE A 31 -0.37 -11.03 -6.43
N LEU A 32 -0.30 -10.88 -5.10
CA LEU A 32 0.74 -11.49 -4.30
C LEU A 32 0.31 -12.92 -3.93
N PRO A 33 1.21 -13.91 -4.02
CA PRO A 33 0.90 -15.24 -3.54
C PRO A 33 0.66 -15.21 -2.02
N GLU A 34 -0.16 -16.13 -1.53
CA GLU A 34 -0.29 -16.35 -0.09
C GLU A 34 1.01 -16.93 0.50
N SER A 35 1.64 -17.84 -0.25
CA SER A 35 2.99 -18.36 0.01
C SER A 35 3.72 -18.62 -1.31
N PRO A 36 5.00 -18.23 -1.46
CA PRO A 36 5.80 -18.53 -2.64
C PRO A 36 6.29 -19.99 -2.71
N GLY A 37 5.86 -20.87 -1.79
CA GLY A 37 6.29 -22.26 -1.67
C GLY A 37 7.10 -22.51 -0.39
N ASN A 38 7.51 -23.76 -0.14
CA ASN A 38 8.35 -24.18 1.00
C ASN A 38 7.92 -23.62 2.37
N ASP A 39 6.61 -23.54 2.62
CA ASP A 39 6.03 -23.03 3.88
C ASP A 39 6.53 -21.63 4.30
N TYR A 40 6.83 -20.77 3.32
CA TYR A 40 7.11 -19.36 3.56
C TYR A 40 5.83 -18.63 3.97
N ALA A 41 5.89 -17.91 5.09
CA ALA A 41 4.78 -17.15 5.63
C ALA A 41 4.92 -15.66 5.29
N ALA A 42 3.82 -15.02 4.90
CA ALA A 42 3.78 -13.57 4.73
C ALA A 42 3.93 -12.89 6.10
N GLU A 43 4.92 -12.02 6.24
CA GLU A 43 5.19 -11.33 7.51
C GLU A 43 4.82 -9.85 7.43
N ASN A 44 5.31 -9.15 6.39
CA ASN A 44 5.14 -7.71 6.25
C ASN A 44 4.59 -7.37 4.86
N THR A 45 3.51 -6.58 4.81
CA THR A 45 2.96 -6.03 3.55
C THR A 45 2.92 -4.52 3.65
N ARG A 46 3.56 -3.83 2.69
CA ARG A 46 3.61 -2.37 2.63
C ARG A 46 3.06 -1.87 1.30
N PHE A 47 2.45 -0.69 1.36
CA PHE A 47 1.86 -0.04 0.20
C PHE A 47 2.41 1.37 0.05
N TYR A 48 2.97 1.65 -1.11
CA TYR A 48 3.53 2.94 -1.47
C TYR A 48 2.73 3.48 -2.65
N ALA A 49 2.19 4.69 -2.52
CA ALA A 49 1.45 5.35 -3.60
C ALA A 49 2.02 6.75 -3.86
N GLY A 50 2.16 7.10 -5.13
CA GLY A 50 2.77 8.36 -5.57
C GLY A 50 4.11 8.62 -4.86
N ASN A 51 4.23 9.79 -4.24
CA ASN A 51 5.46 10.22 -3.58
C ASN A 51 5.81 9.41 -2.32
N LYS A 52 4.94 8.53 -1.82
CA LYS A 52 5.35 7.61 -0.74
C LYS A 52 6.40 6.59 -1.22
N LEU A 53 6.63 6.47 -2.53
CA LEU A 53 7.71 5.66 -3.06
C LEU A 53 9.10 6.14 -2.58
N TYR A 54 9.27 7.43 -2.28
CA TYR A 54 10.53 7.95 -1.71
C TYR A 54 10.84 7.36 -0.32
N GLU A 55 9.82 6.95 0.44
CA GLU A 55 10.02 6.26 1.73
C GLU A 55 10.60 4.85 1.54
N TYR A 56 10.53 4.30 0.33
CA TYR A 56 10.97 2.96 -0.01
C TYR A 56 12.26 2.94 -0.83
N ILE A 57 12.34 3.78 -1.87
CA ILE A 57 13.47 3.85 -2.81
C ILE A 57 13.95 5.29 -2.93
N ASP A 58 14.55 5.81 -1.86
CA ASP A 58 15.14 7.14 -1.86
C ASP A 58 16.31 7.22 -2.86
N GLY A 59 16.29 8.23 -3.72
CA GLY A 59 17.22 8.40 -4.86
C GLY A 59 16.89 7.61 -6.14
N GLY A 60 15.98 6.62 -6.08
CA GLY A 60 15.53 5.87 -7.26
C GLY A 60 14.09 6.17 -7.69
N ALA A 61 13.25 6.69 -6.78
CA ALA A 61 11.82 6.90 -7.00
C ALA A 61 11.50 7.88 -8.16
N GLU A 62 12.37 8.87 -8.41
CA GLU A 62 12.20 9.88 -9.45
C GLU A 62 12.03 9.26 -10.84
N LEU A 63 12.81 8.22 -11.14
CA LEU A 63 12.74 7.51 -12.41
C LEU A 63 11.36 6.86 -12.57
N TYR A 64 10.88 6.14 -11.57
CA TYR A 64 9.58 5.47 -11.61
C TYR A 64 8.45 6.48 -11.77
N LEU A 65 8.50 7.59 -11.03
CA LEU A 65 7.52 8.68 -11.13
C LEU A 65 7.51 9.32 -12.52
N SER A 66 8.66 9.39 -13.19
CA SER A 66 8.74 9.89 -14.57
C SER A 66 8.05 8.96 -15.59
N TYR A 67 7.88 7.68 -15.27
CA TYR A 67 7.21 6.66 -16.09
C TYR A 67 5.81 6.31 -15.58
N HIS A 68 5.00 7.31 -15.23
CA HIS A 68 3.58 7.14 -14.85
C HIS A 68 3.31 6.19 -13.67
N TYR A 69 4.30 5.99 -12.79
CA TYR A 69 4.11 5.23 -11.56
C TYR A 69 2.89 5.72 -10.76
N ARG A 70 2.06 4.77 -10.33
CA ARG A 70 0.89 5.04 -9.50
C ARG A 70 1.07 4.53 -8.08
N LYS A 71 1.48 3.26 -7.94
CA LYS A 71 1.54 2.56 -6.65
C LYS A 71 2.39 1.29 -6.72
N CYS A 72 2.90 0.86 -5.58
CA CYS A 72 3.62 -0.39 -5.36
C CYS A 72 3.06 -1.08 -4.12
N ILE A 73 2.88 -2.39 -4.20
CA ILE A 73 2.74 -3.25 -3.02
C ILE A 73 3.98 -4.13 -2.89
N SER A 74 4.54 -4.19 -1.69
CA SER A 74 5.76 -4.94 -1.37
C SER A 74 5.45 -5.89 -0.21
N ARG A 75 5.72 -7.18 -0.38
CA ARG A 75 5.49 -8.20 0.66
C ARG A 75 6.74 -9.03 0.92
N THR A 76 7.10 -9.12 2.19
CA THR A 76 8.18 -9.98 2.68
C THR A 76 7.61 -11.32 3.14
N TYR A 77 8.24 -12.41 2.72
CA TYR A 77 7.96 -13.76 3.15
C TYR A 77 9.17 -14.36 3.86
N VAL A 78 8.93 -15.09 4.95
CA VAL A 78 9.97 -15.65 5.82
C VAL A 78 9.74 -17.16 6.03
N HIS A 79 10.81 -17.93 6.18
CA HIS A 79 10.73 -19.35 6.54
C HIS A 79 11.92 -19.77 7.41
N GLY A 80 11.70 -19.88 8.72
CA GLY A 80 12.75 -20.33 9.65
C GLY A 80 14.02 -19.48 9.55
N SER A 81 15.14 -20.13 9.19
CA SER A 81 16.44 -19.48 8.97
C SER A 81 16.78 -19.25 7.49
N GLU A 82 15.84 -19.53 6.58
CA GLU A 82 16.04 -19.29 5.15
C GLU A 82 16.05 -17.78 4.84
N PRO A 83 16.71 -17.36 3.75
CA PRO A 83 16.66 -15.97 3.30
C PRO A 83 15.23 -15.49 3.02
N GLU A 84 14.97 -14.23 3.34
CA GLU A 84 13.68 -13.60 3.05
C GLU A 84 13.44 -13.49 1.54
N ILE A 85 12.17 -13.63 1.13
CA ILE A 85 11.72 -13.34 -0.23
C ILE A 85 10.91 -12.06 -0.18
N ILE A 86 11.32 -11.05 -0.97
CA ILE A 86 10.56 -9.80 -1.13
C ILE A 86 9.94 -9.80 -2.52
N THR A 87 8.61 -9.76 -2.58
CA THR A 87 7.85 -9.70 -3.84
C THR A 87 7.19 -8.34 -3.97
N GLU A 88 7.39 -7.72 -5.13
CA GLU A 88 6.91 -6.37 -5.39
C GLU A 88 6.10 -6.30 -6.67
N ILE A 89 5.01 -5.54 -6.63
CA ILE A 89 4.14 -5.34 -7.78
C ILE A 89 3.93 -3.85 -7.98
N PHE A 90 4.44 -3.35 -9.09
CA PHE A 90 4.36 -1.96 -9.50
C PHE A 90 3.21 -1.76 -10.48
N ASP A 91 2.35 -0.79 -10.20
CA ASP A 91 1.39 -0.26 -11.15
C ASP A 91 1.99 0.99 -11.82
N MET A 92 2.47 0.83 -13.04
CA MET A 92 3.15 1.86 -13.84
C MET A 92 2.19 2.65 -14.74
N GLY A 93 0.87 2.53 -14.54
CA GLY A 93 -0.08 3.26 -15.39
C GLY A 93 -0.09 2.77 -16.83
N ASN A 94 -0.45 3.69 -17.73
CA ASN A 94 -0.40 3.48 -19.17
C ASN A 94 0.62 4.47 -19.73
N SER A 95 1.62 3.95 -20.44
CA SER A 95 2.70 4.69 -21.09
C SER A 95 2.47 4.79 -22.60
#